data_AF-W2GH40-F1
#
_entry.id   AF-W2GH40-F1
#
_cell.length_a   1.000
_cell.length_b   1.000
_cell.length_c   1.000
_cell.angle_alpha   90.00
_cell.angle_beta   90.00
_cell.angle_gamma   90.00
#
_symmetry.space_group_name_H-M   'P 1'
#
loop_
_entity.id
_entity.type
_entity.pdbx_description
1 polymer ?
#
loop_
_entity_poly.entity_id
_entity_poly.type
_entity_poly.pdbx_seq_one_letter_code
_entity_poly.pdbx_strand_id
1 'polypeptide(L)'
;EFTLKYTPPPQDSRPTPTPVHLHKTYILQVTYTFLRQTLYGAPVIRVLLKYLNVYVSKYPDKKTAVFEKFTLELGDEKLAKKLIRASFEDVTKDIAKNLQVAQLEMWLNNGKSADDVFNSLKLHYTASDFSHNPLGNTWVSYTNAIVTNDPIKTPALFANLETRLGDRPLLQIQMVKTYSTMEDAAIKLETKTIHKTFTSGKPPKDTFELLGLDGVGDNVLISPLFQRWKNYVNDFNEKNPNHQESWLNRFG
;
A
#
# COMPACT_ATOMS: atom_id res chain seq x y z
N GLU A 1 32.32 32.21 -65.17
CA GLU A 1 31.16 31.95 -64.30
C GLU A 1 31.02 30.44 -64.12
N PHE A 2 31.28 29.93 -62.92
CA PHE A 2 31.08 28.51 -62.59
C PHE A 2 29.70 28.36 -61.94
N THR A 3 28.73 27.84 -62.69
CA THR A 3 27.41 27.46 -62.16
C THR A 3 27.49 26.07 -61.54
N LEU A 4 27.53 26.02 -60.20
CA LEU A 4 27.35 24.80 -59.41
C LEU A 4 25.93 24.27 -59.63
N LYS A 5 25.80 23.10 -60.27
CA LYS A 5 24.53 22.37 -60.36
C LYS A 5 24.17 21.83 -58.98
N TYR A 6 23.09 22.35 -58.39
CA TYR A 6 22.49 21.81 -57.18
C TYR A 6 22.08 20.35 -57.39
N THR A 7 22.66 19.45 -56.61
CA THR A 7 22.25 18.04 -56.50
C THR A 7 21.48 17.91 -55.19
N PRO A 8 20.17 17.62 -55.20
CA PRO A 8 19.41 17.45 -53.96
C PRO A 8 19.96 16.24 -53.17
N PRO A 9 19.96 16.31 -51.83
CA PRO A 9 20.41 15.19 -51.01
C PRO A 9 19.51 13.96 -51.24
N PRO A 10 20.06 12.74 -51.13
CA PRO A 10 19.27 11.52 -51.30
C PRO A 10 18.09 11.54 -50.33
N GLN A 11 16.88 11.31 -50.85
CA GLN A 11 15.71 11.09 -50.02
C GLN A 11 16.01 9.95 -49.06
N ASP A 12 16.11 10.27 -47.78
CA ASP A 12 16.25 9.31 -46.70
C ASP A 12 15.01 8.41 -46.72
N SER A 13 15.18 7.18 -47.20
CA SER A 13 14.15 6.15 -47.28
C SER A 13 13.79 5.55 -45.92
N ARG A 14 14.24 6.18 -44.82
CA ARG A 14 13.74 5.86 -43.49
C ARG A 14 12.23 6.18 -43.44
N PRO A 15 11.39 5.21 -43.05
CA PRO A 15 9.95 5.43 -42.96
C PRO A 15 9.69 6.61 -42.03
N THR A 16 8.89 7.58 -42.49
CA THR A 16 8.34 8.65 -41.66
C THR A 16 7.74 8.00 -40.41
N PRO A 17 8.20 8.35 -39.19
CA PRO A 17 7.71 7.72 -37.99
C PRO A 17 6.20 7.93 -37.92
N THR A 18 5.43 6.84 -37.82
CA THR A 18 3.98 6.93 -37.67
C THR A 18 3.64 7.75 -36.41
N PRO A 19 2.47 8.42 -36.35
CA PRO A 19 2.08 9.23 -35.19
C PRO A 19 2.18 8.50 -33.85
N VAL A 20 1.99 7.17 -33.86
CA VAL A 20 2.18 6.27 -32.71
C VAL A 20 3.64 6.21 -32.24
N HIS A 21 4.59 6.19 -33.18
CA HIS A 21 6.02 6.19 -32.90
C HIS A 21 6.47 7.53 -32.32
N LEU A 22 6.00 8.66 -32.87
CA LEU A 22 6.23 9.98 -32.30
C LEU A 22 5.66 10.08 -30.88
N HIS A 23 4.47 9.52 -30.63
CA HIS A 23 3.85 9.55 -29.31
C HIS A 23 4.62 8.72 -28.26
N LYS A 24 5.09 7.51 -28.62
CA LYS A 24 5.96 6.69 -27.75
C LYS A 24 7.26 7.43 -27.42
N THR A 25 7.93 7.99 -28.42
CA THR A 25 9.21 8.71 -28.23
C THR A 25 9.03 9.98 -27.39
N TYR A 26 7.92 10.70 -27.56
CA TYR A 26 7.61 11.90 -26.79
C TYR A 26 7.27 11.57 -25.32
N ILE A 27 6.48 10.53 -25.07
CA ILE A 27 6.25 10.02 -23.71
C ILE A 27 7.58 9.61 -23.10
N LEU A 28 8.46 8.93 -23.86
CA LEU A 28 9.79 8.53 -23.42
C LEU A 28 10.67 9.72 -23.05
N GLN A 29 10.78 10.73 -23.91
CA GLN A 29 11.58 11.93 -23.65
C GLN A 29 11.00 12.79 -22.52
N VAL A 30 9.69 13.00 -22.47
CA VAL A 30 9.06 13.80 -21.41
C VAL A 30 9.21 13.12 -20.06
N THR A 31 8.92 11.82 -19.95
CA THR A 31 9.11 11.05 -18.70
C THR A 31 10.58 11.01 -18.29
N TYR A 32 11.51 10.75 -19.22
CA TYR A 32 12.95 10.66 -18.94
C TYR A 32 13.56 12.01 -18.53
N THR A 33 13.16 13.10 -19.21
CA THR A 33 13.62 14.46 -18.90
C THR A 33 13.05 14.95 -17.57
N PHE A 34 11.79 14.64 -17.25
CA PHE A 34 11.18 15.00 -15.96
C PHE A 34 11.75 14.18 -14.80
N LEU A 35 11.91 12.86 -14.96
CA LEU A 35 12.48 11.99 -13.93
C LEU A 35 13.90 12.43 -13.53
N ARG A 36 14.71 12.84 -14.50
CA ARG A 36 16.06 13.39 -14.26
C ARG A 36 16.05 14.72 -13.47
N GLN A 37 14.98 15.51 -13.56
CA GLN A 37 14.82 16.78 -12.84
C GLN A 37 14.19 16.63 -11.44
N THR A 38 13.63 15.46 -11.10
CA THR A 38 12.91 15.25 -9.83
C THR A 38 13.76 15.16 -8.56
N LEU A 39 15.02 15.63 -8.61
CA LEU A 39 15.90 15.66 -7.45
C LEU A 39 15.64 16.85 -6.50
N TYR A 40 15.07 18.01 -6.90
CA TYR A 40 15.05 19.19 -5.99
C TYR A 40 13.91 20.26 -6.13
N GLY A 41 12.60 19.93 -6.15
CA GLY A 41 11.59 21.00 -5.90
C GLY A 41 10.08 20.72 -6.05
N ALA A 42 9.25 21.36 -5.21
CA ALA A 42 7.78 21.30 -5.21
C ALA A 42 7.06 21.91 -6.44
N PRO A 43 7.57 22.97 -7.10
CA PRO A 43 6.91 23.51 -8.31
C PRO A 43 6.89 22.51 -9.48
N VAL A 44 7.95 21.70 -9.61
CA VAL A 44 8.12 20.72 -10.70
C VAL A 44 7.14 19.55 -10.55
N ILE A 45 6.90 19.07 -9.32
CA ILE A 45 5.96 17.96 -9.11
C ILE A 45 4.52 18.37 -9.43
N ARG A 46 4.12 19.62 -9.13
CA ARG A 46 2.78 20.12 -9.48
C ARG A 46 2.53 20.12 -10.98
N VAL A 47 3.51 20.57 -11.76
CA VAL A 47 3.42 20.59 -13.24
C VAL A 47 3.34 19.17 -13.79
N LEU A 48 4.17 18.26 -13.28
CA LEU A 48 4.15 16.85 -13.68
C LEU A 48 2.79 16.20 -13.42
N LEU A 49 2.24 16.41 -12.22
CA LEU A 49 0.95 15.83 -11.84
C LEU A 49 -0.19 16.38 -12.71
N LYS A 50 -0.21 17.69 -12.99
CA LYS A 50 -1.18 18.29 -13.92
C LYS A 50 -1.07 17.70 -15.32
N TYR A 51 0.14 17.59 -15.86
CA TYR A 51 0.38 16.97 -17.16
C TYR A 51 -0.10 15.51 -17.18
N LEU A 52 0.29 14.74 -16.17
CA LEU A 52 -0.09 13.33 -16.06
C LEU A 52 -1.60 13.17 -15.97
N ASN A 53 -2.28 13.99 -15.19
CA ASN A 53 -3.75 14.00 -15.09
C ASN A 53 -4.43 14.25 -16.44
N VAL A 54 -3.98 15.27 -17.18
CA VAL A 54 -4.51 15.56 -18.52
C VAL A 54 -4.24 14.38 -19.47
N TYR A 55 -3.04 13.80 -19.41
CA TYR A 55 -2.67 12.66 -20.24
C TYR A 55 -3.55 11.44 -19.97
N VAL A 56 -3.69 11.02 -18.70
CA VAL A 56 -4.48 9.83 -18.36
C VAL A 56 -5.98 10.02 -18.62
N SER A 57 -6.48 11.26 -18.54
CA SER A 57 -7.85 11.57 -18.94
C SER A 57 -8.05 11.52 -20.45
N LYS A 58 -7.05 11.95 -21.23
CA LYS A 58 -7.12 11.96 -22.71
C LYS A 58 -6.88 10.59 -23.33
N TYR A 59 -6.08 9.75 -22.67
CA TYR A 59 -5.70 8.41 -23.15
C TYR A 59 -5.97 7.35 -22.06
N PRO A 60 -7.25 7.04 -21.74
CA PRO A 60 -7.58 6.09 -20.68
C PRO A 60 -6.98 4.70 -20.89
N ASP A 61 -6.86 4.27 -22.15
CA ASP A 61 -6.25 3.00 -22.55
C ASP A 61 -4.73 2.95 -22.36
N LYS A 62 -4.07 4.10 -22.20
CA LYS A 62 -2.63 4.22 -21.95
C LYS A 62 -2.28 4.50 -20.49
N LYS A 63 -3.28 4.70 -19.63
CA LYS A 63 -3.10 5.04 -18.22
C LYS A 63 -2.16 4.05 -17.51
N THR A 64 -2.45 2.75 -17.61
CA THR A 64 -1.65 1.67 -16.99
C THR A 64 -0.18 1.71 -17.45
N ALA A 65 0.07 1.82 -18.76
CA ALA A 65 1.42 1.82 -19.32
C ALA A 65 2.29 3.00 -18.82
N VAL A 66 1.68 4.16 -18.58
CA VAL A 66 2.39 5.31 -18.01
C VAL A 66 2.80 5.02 -16.56
N PHE A 67 1.90 4.47 -15.75
CA PHE A 67 2.19 4.11 -14.36
C PHE A 67 3.20 2.98 -14.23
N GLU A 68 3.16 1.98 -15.11
CA GLU A 68 4.20 0.95 -15.20
C GLU A 68 5.56 1.58 -15.41
N LYS A 69 5.66 2.54 -16.34
CA LYS A 69 6.92 3.22 -16.60
C LYS A 69 7.42 4.03 -15.40
N PHE A 70 6.55 4.80 -14.74
CA PHE A 70 6.94 5.51 -13.51
C PHE A 70 7.35 4.53 -12.41
N THR A 71 6.70 3.38 -12.32
CA THR A 71 7.02 2.32 -11.35
C THR A 71 8.36 1.68 -11.65
N LEU A 72 8.69 1.43 -12.91
CA LEU A 72 10.01 0.92 -13.33
C LEU A 72 11.14 1.86 -12.93
N GLU A 73 10.92 3.18 -13.03
CA GLU A 73 11.94 4.19 -12.81
C GLU A 73 12.08 4.60 -11.32
N LEU A 74 10.96 4.67 -10.60
CA LEU A 74 10.93 5.17 -9.22
C LEU A 74 10.75 4.06 -8.17
N GLY A 75 10.13 2.95 -8.56
CA GLY A 75 9.56 1.96 -7.65
C GLY A 75 8.20 2.38 -7.10
N ASP A 76 7.38 1.38 -6.76
CA ASP A 76 6.02 1.56 -6.23
C ASP A 76 5.99 2.41 -4.96
N GLU A 77 6.87 2.13 -3.99
CA GLU A 77 6.98 2.87 -2.73
C GLU A 77 7.20 4.38 -2.95
N LYS A 78 8.19 4.76 -3.77
CA LYS A 78 8.54 6.18 -3.98
C LYS A 78 7.44 6.90 -4.76
N LEU A 79 6.85 6.23 -5.76
CA LEU A 79 5.74 6.78 -6.53
C LEU A 79 4.53 7.04 -5.62
N ALA A 80 4.14 6.05 -4.81
CA ALA A 80 3.03 6.18 -3.87
C ALA A 80 3.27 7.31 -2.85
N LYS A 81 4.47 7.39 -2.24
CA LYS A 81 4.85 8.48 -1.32
C LYS A 81 4.70 9.87 -1.96
N LYS A 82 5.13 10.02 -3.22
CA LYS A 82 5.01 11.29 -3.96
C LYS A 82 3.55 11.67 -4.19
N LEU A 83 2.71 10.72 -4.58
CA LEU A 83 1.28 10.95 -4.79
C LEU A 83 0.56 11.29 -3.48
N ILE A 84 0.85 10.55 -2.41
CA ILE A 84 0.34 10.84 -1.06
C ILE A 84 0.70 12.27 -0.65
N ARG A 85 1.97 12.66 -0.75
CA ARG A 85 2.39 14.03 -0.40
C ARG A 85 1.62 15.08 -1.19
N ALA A 86 1.46 14.89 -2.49
CA ALA A 86 0.72 15.81 -3.34
C ALA A 86 -0.79 15.86 -3.04
N SER A 87 -1.34 14.80 -2.45
CA SER A 87 -2.75 14.75 -2.03
C SER A 87 -3.07 15.65 -0.83
N PHE A 88 -2.05 16.09 -0.10
CA PHE A 88 -2.17 17.05 1.00
C PHE A 88 -2.05 18.52 0.56
N GLU A 89 -1.73 18.79 -0.70
CA GLU A 89 -1.64 20.15 -1.23
C GLU A 89 -2.95 20.52 -1.95
N ASP A 90 -3.60 21.63 -1.56
CA ASP A 90 -4.91 22.03 -2.08
C ASP A 90 -4.99 22.03 -3.62
N VAL A 91 -3.95 22.56 -4.28
CA VAL A 91 -3.92 22.72 -5.74
C VAL A 91 -3.77 21.37 -6.48
N THR A 92 -3.21 20.35 -5.85
CA THR A 92 -2.95 19.04 -6.47
C THR A 92 -3.73 17.90 -5.85
N LYS A 93 -4.56 18.17 -4.84
CA LYS A 93 -5.31 17.16 -4.08
C LYS A 93 -6.11 16.21 -4.96
N ASP A 94 -6.99 16.75 -5.80
CA ASP A 94 -7.89 15.93 -6.63
C ASP A 94 -7.11 15.20 -7.73
N ILE A 95 -6.11 15.87 -8.29
CA ILE A 95 -5.19 15.28 -9.27
C ILE A 95 -4.46 14.08 -8.65
N ALA A 96 -3.88 14.25 -7.47
CA ALA A 96 -3.13 13.21 -6.79
C ALA A 96 -4.02 12.02 -6.44
N LYS A 97 -5.26 12.25 -6.00
CA LYS A 97 -6.25 11.18 -5.77
C LYS A 97 -6.59 10.41 -7.03
N ASN A 98 -6.83 11.09 -8.14
CA ASN A 98 -7.08 10.43 -9.44
C ASN A 98 -5.88 9.57 -9.87
N LEU A 99 -4.68 10.07 -9.64
CA LEU A 99 -3.44 9.35 -9.95
C LEU A 99 -3.16 8.19 -9.00
N GLN A 100 -3.57 8.27 -7.72
CA GLN A 100 -3.54 7.13 -6.80
C GLN A 100 -4.47 6.02 -7.29
N VAL A 101 -5.70 6.35 -7.72
CA VAL A 101 -6.62 5.37 -8.31
C VAL A 101 -6.02 4.71 -9.54
N ALA A 102 -5.40 5.50 -10.43
CA ALA A 102 -4.71 4.98 -11.61
C ALA A 102 -3.54 4.03 -11.25
N GLN A 103 -2.82 4.28 -10.15
CA GLN A 103 -1.80 3.37 -9.65
C GLN A 103 -2.41 2.04 -9.19
N LEU A 104 -3.56 2.07 -8.49
CA LEU A 104 -4.27 0.85 -8.07
C LEU A 104 -4.76 0.03 -9.27
N GLU A 105 -5.36 0.70 -10.26
CA GLU A 105 -5.80 0.07 -11.51
C GLU A 105 -4.63 -0.60 -12.25
N MET A 106 -3.45 0.04 -12.26
CA MET A 106 -2.26 -0.54 -12.85
C MET A 106 -1.84 -1.84 -12.14
N TRP A 107 -1.85 -1.87 -10.80
CA TRP A 107 -1.55 -3.09 -10.06
C TRP A 107 -2.59 -4.20 -10.30
N LEU A 108 -3.88 -3.86 -10.36
CA LEU A 108 -4.95 -4.81 -10.67
C LEU A 108 -4.78 -5.41 -12.07
N ASN A 109 -4.52 -4.56 -13.08
CA ASN A 109 -4.34 -4.98 -14.47
C ASN A 109 -3.11 -5.88 -14.65
N ASN A 110 -2.07 -5.63 -13.85
CA ASN A 110 -0.87 -6.46 -13.80
C ASN A 110 -1.03 -7.71 -12.94
N GLY A 111 -2.22 -7.98 -12.40
CA GLY A 111 -2.52 -9.16 -11.62
C GLY A 111 -1.75 -9.24 -10.31
N LYS A 112 -1.24 -8.11 -9.78
CA LYS A 112 -0.49 -8.11 -8.52
C LYS A 112 -1.39 -8.59 -7.38
N SER A 113 -0.89 -9.50 -6.56
CA SER A 113 -1.57 -9.87 -5.32
C SER A 113 -1.51 -8.73 -4.29
N ALA A 114 -2.37 -8.79 -3.28
CA ALA A 114 -2.28 -7.88 -2.13
C ALA A 114 -0.88 -7.93 -1.48
N ASP A 115 -0.25 -9.10 -1.47
CA ASP A 115 1.09 -9.31 -0.91
C ASP A 115 2.20 -8.70 -1.78
N ASP A 116 2.09 -8.81 -3.10
CA ASP A 116 3.04 -8.19 -4.02
C ASP A 116 3.07 -6.67 -3.82
N VAL A 117 1.90 -6.06 -3.67
CA VAL A 117 1.78 -4.63 -3.40
C VAL A 117 2.28 -4.30 -1.99
N PHE A 118 1.95 -5.09 -0.97
CA PHE A 118 2.45 -4.91 0.39
C PHE A 118 3.99 -4.83 0.41
N ASN A 119 4.64 -5.79 -0.24
CA ASN A 119 6.09 -5.88 -0.36
C ASN A 119 6.67 -4.75 -1.23
N SER A 120 6.01 -4.42 -2.35
CA SER A 120 6.46 -3.34 -3.26
C SER A 120 6.40 -1.96 -2.60
N LEU A 121 5.47 -1.76 -1.66
CA LEU A 121 5.36 -0.57 -0.81
C LEU A 121 6.33 -0.60 0.37
N LYS A 122 7.12 -1.67 0.53
CA LYS A 122 8.03 -1.90 1.66
C LYS A 122 7.34 -1.70 3.00
N LEU A 123 6.09 -2.15 3.08
CA LEU A 123 5.43 -2.28 4.35
C LEU A 123 6.12 -3.43 5.08
N HIS A 124 6.51 -3.17 6.32
CA HIS A 124 7.07 -4.17 7.20
C HIS A 124 6.03 -4.48 8.26
N TYR A 125 5.86 -5.76 8.57
CA TYR A 125 5.15 -6.18 9.76
C TYR A 125 6.04 -5.86 10.95
N THR A 126 5.98 -4.61 11.42
CA THR A 126 6.76 -4.15 12.57
C THR A 126 6.04 -4.46 13.88
N ALA A 127 6.78 -4.44 14.99
CA ALA A 127 6.20 -4.48 16.34
C ALA A 127 5.29 -3.27 16.63
N SER A 128 5.49 -2.14 15.93
CA SER A 128 4.57 -1.00 15.91
C SER A 128 3.46 -1.19 14.87
N ASP A 129 2.30 -0.56 15.10
CA ASP A 129 1.31 -0.45 14.04
C ASP A 129 1.92 0.28 12.82
N PHE A 130 1.47 -0.09 11.62
CA PHE A 130 1.74 0.65 10.39
C PHE A 130 0.50 1.47 9.97
N SER A 131 -0.49 1.60 10.86
CA SER A 131 -1.71 2.39 10.63
C SER A 131 -1.38 3.88 10.48
N HIS A 132 -0.33 4.33 11.17
CA HIS A 132 0.24 5.67 11.02
C HIS A 132 1.08 5.83 9.75
N ASN A 133 1.37 4.76 9.01
CA ASN A 133 2.07 4.83 7.73
C ASN A 133 1.05 5.09 6.60
N PRO A 134 1.13 6.23 5.91
CA PRO A 134 0.22 6.53 4.79
C PRO A 134 0.25 5.50 3.66
N LEU A 135 1.35 4.76 3.50
CA LEU A 135 1.44 3.65 2.54
C LEU A 135 0.59 2.45 2.96
N GLY A 136 0.35 2.26 4.26
CA GLY A 136 -0.59 1.26 4.75
C GLY A 136 -2.01 1.56 4.25
N ASN A 137 -2.42 2.83 4.26
CA ASN A 137 -3.73 3.24 3.72
C ASN A 137 -3.82 3.01 2.20
N THR A 138 -2.72 3.21 1.47
CA THR A 138 -2.64 2.84 0.04
C THR A 138 -2.82 1.34 -0.15
N TRP A 139 -2.19 0.51 0.68
CA TRP A 139 -2.36 -0.93 0.62
C TRP A 139 -3.80 -1.37 0.95
N VAL A 140 -4.44 -0.80 1.98
CA VAL A 140 -5.86 -1.08 2.29
C VAL A 140 -6.78 -0.63 1.14
N SER A 141 -6.49 0.50 0.51
CA SER A 141 -7.24 0.95 -0.68
C SER A 141 -7.11 -0.06 -1.83
N TYR A 142 -5.92 -0.66 -2.00
CA TYR A 142 -5.70 -1.70 -2.98
C TYR A 142 -6.45 -2.99 -2.67
N THR A 143 -6.47 -3.44 -1.42
CA THR A 143 -7.24 -4.63 -1.02
C THR A 143 -8.75 -4.41 -1.23
N ASN A 144 -9.24 -3.19 -0.96
CA ASN A 144 -10.62 -2.82 -1.30
C ASN A 144 -10.88 -2.94 -2.80
N ALA A 145 -9.98 -2.43 -3.64
CA ALA A 145 -10.11 -2.50 -5.08
C ALA A 145 -10.14 -3.96 -5.60
N ILE A 146 -9.33 -4.86 -5.01
CA ILE A 146 -9.38 -6.30 -5.30
C ILE A 146 -10.77 -6.87 -4.99
N VAL A 147 -11.28 -6.63 -3.77
CA VAL A 147 -12.55 -7.20 -3.32
C VAL A 147 -13.74 -6.62 -4.07
N THR A 148 -13.72 -5.33 -4.39
CA THR A 148 -14.76 -4.68 -5.19
C THR A 148 -14.78 -5.21 -6.62
N ASN A 149 -13.61 -5.44 -7.22
CA ASN A 149 -13.53 -5.94 -8.60
C ASN A 149 -13.81 -7.44 -8.71
N ASP A 150 -13.43 -8.22 -7.70
CA ASP A 150 -13.59 -9.68 -7.68
C ASP A 150 -13.80 -10.19 -6.25
N PRO A 151 -15.06 -10.19 -5.75
CA PRO A 151 -15.38 -10.63 -4.39
C PRO A 151 -14.97 -12.08 -4.10
N ILE A 152 -14.79 -12.93 -5.12
CA ILE A 152 -14.38 -14.33 -4.96
C ILE A 152 -12.95 -14.43 -4.41
N LYS A 153 -12.12 -13.39 -4.60
CA LYS A 153 -10.75 -13.34 -4.05
C LYS A 153 -10.68 -13.03 -2.56
N THR A 154 -11.79 -12.63 -1.94
CA THR A 154 -11.86 -12.25 -0.52
C THR A 154 -11.30 -13.33 0.43
N PRO A 155 -11.67 -14.62 0.32
CA PRO A 155 -11.15 -15.66 1.21
C PRO A 155 -9.64 -15.86 1.09
N ALA A 156 -9.09 -15.78 -0.13
CA ALA A 156 -7.65 -15.91 -0.35
C ALA A 156 -6.88 -14.72 0.26
N LEU A 157 -7.43 -13.51 0.15
CA LEU A 157 -6.87 -12.32 0.79
C LEU A 157 -6.83 -12.51 2.31
N PHE A 158 -7.90 -13.03 2.92
CA PHE A 158 -7.93 -13.35 4.35
C PHE A 158 -6.95 -14.45 4.76
N ALA A 159 -6.81 -15.51 3.98
CA ALA A 159 -5.85 -16.59 4.28
C ALA A 159 -4.39 -16.08 4.27
N ASN A 160 -4.07 -15.20 3.30
CA ASN A 160 -2.76 -14.57 3.22
C ASN A 160 -2.51 -13.65 4.42
N LEU A 161 -3.53 -12.88 4.84
CA LEU A 161 -3.45 -12.11 6.08
C LEU A 161 -3.21 -13.04 7.27
N GLU A 162 -4.07 -14.03 7.52
CA GLU A 162 -3.89 -14.99 8.62
C GLU A 162 -2.47 -15.59 8.73
N THR A 163 -1.85 -15.88 7.59
CA THR A 163 -0.51 -16.47 7.51
C THR A 163 0.59 -15.43 7.82
N ARG A 164 0.45 -14.19 7.34
CA ARG A 164 1.47 -13.14 7.46
C ARG A 164 1.44 -12.37 8.77
N LEU A 165 0.29 -12.36 9.41
CA LEU A 165 0.02 -11.61 10.62
C LEU A 165 0.72 -12.17 11.89
N GLY A 166 1.63 -13.14 11.76
CA GLY A 166 2.15 -13.98 12.84
C GLY A 166 2.74 -13.28 14.07
N ASP A 167 3.24 -12.05 13.93
CA ASP A 167 3.90 -11.36 15.04
C ASP A 167 2.93 -10.54 15.91
N ARG A 168 2.01 -9.76 15.30
CA ARG A 168 1.05 -8.88 16.02
C ARG A 168 -0.29 -8.72 15.29
N PRO A 169 -1.00 -9.83 15.05
CA PRO A 169 -2.07 -9.92 14.06
C PRO A 169 -3.20 -8.89 14.24
N LEU A 170 -3.53 -8.57 15.50
CA LEU A 170 -4.65 -7.68 15.80
C LEU A 170 -4.43 -6.23 15.35
N LEU A 171 -3.19 -5.73 15.38
CA LEU A 171 -2.90 -4.36 14.95
C LEU A 171 -3.19 -4.19 13.45
N GLN A 172 -2.80 -5.16 12.65
CA GLN A 172 -3.05 -5.12 11.21
C GLN A 172 -4.54 -5.38 10.88
N ILE A 173 -5.21 -6.29 11.61
CA ILE A 173 -6.65 -6.55 11.43
C ILE A 173 -7.47 -5.29 11.73
N GLN A 174 -7.12 -4.56 12.79
CA GLN A 174 -7.80 -3.32 13.17
C GLN A 174 -7.68 -2.26 12.08
N MET A 175 -6.54 -2.19 11.39
CA MET A 175 -6.35 -1.30 10.24
C MET A 175 -7.28 -1.66 9.07
N VAL A 176 -7.33 -2.95 8.69
CA VAL A 176 -8.25 -3.42 7.63
C VAL A 176 -9.69 -3.11 8.03
N LYS A 177 -10.09 -3.46 9.25
CA LYS A 177 -11.44 -3.21 9.79
C LYS A 177 -11.86 -1.75 9.70
N THR A 178 -10.96 -0.80 9.96
CA THR A 178 -11.29 0.62 10.05
C THR A 178 -11.49 1.28 8.68
N TYR A 179 -10.82 0.79 7.64
CA TYR A 179 -10.74 1.49 6.34
C TYR A 179 -11.15 0.61 5.13
N SER A 180 -11.60 -0.61 5.38
CA SER A 180 -11.97 -1.57 4.33
C SER A 180 -13.47 -1.81 4.24
N THR A 181 -13.94 -2.12 3.04
CA THR A 181 -15.27 -2.72 2.81
C THR A 181 -15.40 -4.14 3.39
N MET A 182 -14.31 -4.68 3.92
CA MET A 182 -14.21 -6.02 4.49
C MET A 182 -14.43 -6.04 6.02
N GLU A 183 -15.06 -5.01 6.60
CA GLU A 183 -15.23 -4.84 8.05
C GLU A 183 -15.74 -6.10 8.76
N ASP A 184 -16.87 -6.66 8.30
CA ASP A 184 -17.46 -7.87 8.90
C ASP A 184 -16.50 -9.06 8.94
N ALA A 185 -15.75 -9.24 7.86
CA ALA A 185 -14.82 -10.35 7.75
C ALA A 185 -13.52 -10.08 8.53
N ALA A 186 -13.11 -8.81 8.68
CA ALA A 186 -12.06 -8.41 9.60
C ALA A 186 -12.47 -8.64 11.07
N ILE A 187 -13.72 -8.37 11.46
CA ILE A 187 -14.26 -8.67 12.81
C ILE A 187 -14.26 -10.18 13.08
N LYS A 188 -14.66 -11.00 12.10
CA LYS A 188 -14.61 -12.46 12.22
C LYS A 188 -13.17 -12.94 12.40
N LEU A 189 -12.24 -12.40 11.62
CA LEU A 189 -10.81 -12.72 11.74
C LEU A 189 -10.23 -12.26 13.08
N GLU A 190 -10.57 -11.07 13.55
CA GLU A 190 -10.20 -10.54 14.87
C GLU A 190 -10.65 -11.51 15.98
N THR A 191 -11.92 -11.91 15.94
CA THR A 191 -12.50 -12.84 16.91
C THR A 191 -11.80 -14.19 16.90
N LYS A 192 -11.59 -14.77 15.71
CA LYS A 192 -10.86 -16.03 15.52
C LYS A 192 -9.44 -15.94 16.04
N THR A 193 -8.75 -14.83 15.78
CA THR A 193 -7.37 -14.59 16.22
C THR A 193 -7.29 -14.50 17.74
N ILE A 194 -8.15 -13.71 18.38
CA ILE A 194 -8.21 -13.60 19.84
C ILE A 194 -8.46 -14.98 20.47
N HIS A 195 -9.43 -15.73 19.93
CA HIS A 195 -9.75 -17.06 20.41
C HIS A 195 -8.55 -18.01 20.28
N LYS A 196 -7.91 -18.07 19.10
CA LYS A 196 -6.70 -18.87 18.86
C LYS A 196 -5.57 -18.52 19.82
N THR A 197 -5.37 -17.24 20.10
CA THR A 197 -4.34 -16.78 21.04
C THR A 197 -4.61 -17.29 22.45
N PHE A 198 -5.85 -17.16 22.95
CA PHE A 198 -6.21 -17.67 24.28
C PHE A 198 -6.23 -19.20 24.37
N THR A 199 -6.52 -19.93 23.29
CA THR A 199 -6.47 -21.40 23.32
C THR A 199 -5.07 -21.98 23.10
N SER A 200 -4.09 -21.16 22.70
CA SER A 200 -2.71 -21.60 22.45
C SER A 200 -1.96 -22.07 23.70
N GLY A 201 -2.41 -21.69 24.90
CA GLY A 201 -1.76 -22.03 26.16
C GLY A 201 -0.39 -21.38 26.38
N LYS A 202 -0.03 -20.36 25.57
CA LYS A 202 1.22 -19.61 25.72
C LYS A 202 1.26 -18.81 27.04
N PRO A 203 2.45 -18.49 27.56
CA PRO A 203 2.58 -17.63 28.73
C PRO A 203 1.75 -16.32 28.62
N PRO A 204 1.05 -15.87 29.68
CA PRO A 204 0.34 -14.60 29.68
C PRO A 204 1.16 -13.41 29.20
N LYS A 205 2.47 -13.42 29.49
CA LYS A 205 3.40 -12.43 28.93
C LYS A 205 3.37 -12.39 27.40
N ASP A 206 3.54 -13.53 26.74
CA ASP A 206 3.60 -13.67 25.28
C ASP A 206 2.25 -13.36 24.64
N THR A 207 1.15 -13.81 25.24
CA THR A 207 -0.18 -13.59 24.67
C THR A 207 -0.56 -12.11 24.68
N PHE A 208 -0.13 -11.33 25.67
CA PHE A 208 -0.34 -9.88 25.68
C PHE A 208 0.32 -9.17 24.49
N GLU A 209 1.56 -9.58 24.15
CA GLU A 209 2.32 -9.02 23.04
C GLU A 209 1.71 -9.45 21.70
N LEU A 210 1.28 -10.72 21.58
CA LEU A 210 0.57 -11.23 20.40
C LEU A 210 -0.79 -10.53 20.19
N LEU A 211 -1.45 -10.12 21.27
CA LEU A 211 -2.67 -9.32 21.22
C LEU A 211 -2.39 -7.84 20.94
N GLY A 212 -1.12 -7.41 20.89
CA GLY A 212 -0.72 -6.02 20.68
C GLY A 212 -1.14 -5.07 21.80
N LEU A 213 -1.42 -5.60 23.01
CA LEU A 213 -1.91 -4.82 24.14
C LEU A 213 -0.85 -3.84 24.67
N ASP A 214 0.43 -4.14 24.47
CA ASP A 214 1.57 -3.27 24.79
C ASP A 214 1.64 -2.03 23.89
N GLY A 215 0.99 -2.05 22.73
CA GLY A 215 0.88 -0.89 21.82
C GLY A 215 -0.29 0.04 22.09
N VAL A 216 -1.18 -0.28 23.04
CA VAL A 216 -2.42 0.50 23.31
C VAL A 216 -2.13 1.78 24.11
N GLY A 217 -1.02 1.83 24.85
CA GLY A 217 -0.66 2.97 25.70
C GLY A 217 -1.52 3.07 26.97
N ASP A 218 -1.68 4.28 27.49
CA ASP A 218 -2.26 4.54 28.82
C ASP A 218 -3.70 4.00 29.02
N ASN A 219 -4.44 3.85 27.92
CA ASN A 219 -5.82 3.35 27.94
C ASN A 219 -5.91 1.82 27.95
N VAL A 220 -4.79 1.08 28.02
CA VAL A 220 -4.79 -0.39 27.98
C VAL A 220 -5.65 -0.99 29.10
N LEU A 221 -5.60 -0.43 30.31
CA LEU A 221 -6.29 -0.99 31.47
C LEU A 221 -7.82 -0.94 31.35
N ILE A 222 -8.35 0.03 30.60
CA ILE A 222 -9.79 0.18 30.35
C ILE A 222 -10.25 -0.51 29.06
N SER A 223 -9.33 -1.11 28.29
CA SER A 223 -9.67 -1.81 27.05
C SER A 223 -10.45 -3.10 27.34
N PRO A 224 -11.58 -3.34 26.63
CA PRO A 224 -12.28 -4.62 26.72
C PRO A 224 -11.40 -5.84 26.40
N LEU A 225 -10.43 -5.69 25.49
CA LEU A 225 -9.49 -6.76 25.14
C LEU A 225 -8.54 -7.07 26.30
N PHE A 226 -8.10 -6.05 27.04
CA PHE A 226 -7.29 -6.24 28.24
C PHE A 226 -8.05 -7.00 29.32
N GLN A 227 -9.34 -6.70 29.54
CA GLN A 227 -10.16 -7.44 30.52
C GLN A 227 -10.30 -8.92 30.14
N ARG A 228 -10.45 -9.22 28.84
CA ARG A 228 -10.43 -10.60 28.35
C ARG A 228 -9.08 -11.29 28.57
N TRP A 229 -7.98 -10.58 28.33
CA TRP A 229 -6.64 -11.11 28.59
C TRP A 229 -6.37 -11.33 30.09
N LYS A 230 -6.90 -10.47 30.96
CA LYS A 230 -6.83 -10.66 32.42
C LYS A 230 -7.54 -11.95 32.86
N ASN A 231 -8.71 -12.24 32.30
CA ASN A 231 -9.40 -13.50 32.55
C ASN A 231 -8.56 -14.69 32.05
N TYR A 232 -7.93 -14.56 30.89
CA TYR A 232 -7.00 -15.58 30.39
C TYR A 232 -5.82 -15.83 31.35
N VAL A 233 -5.25 -14.79 31.97
CA VAL A 233 -4.19 -14.94 32.99
C VAL A 233 -4.67 -15.80 34.16
N ASN A 234 -5.90 -15.56 34.63
CA ASN A 234 -6.50 -16.36 35.71
C ASN A 234 -6.65 -17.82 35.28
N ASP A 235 -7.25 -18.08 34.12
CA ASP A 235 -7.43 -19.44 33.57
C ASP A 235 -6.09 -20.16 33.36
N PHE A 236 -5.04 -19.43 32.96
CA PHE A 236 -3.70 -19.96 32.82
C PHE A 236 -3.10 -20.35 34.18
N ASN A 237 -3.23 -19.49 35.19
CA ASN A 237 -2.69 -19.74 36.54
C ASN A 237 -3.38 -20.90 37.26
N GLU A 238 -4.69 -21.06 37.07
CA GLU A 238 -5.45 -22.21 37.60
C GLU A 238 -4.93 -23.53 37.02
N LYS A 239 -4.56 -23.54 35.73
CA LYS A 239 -4.00 -24.70 35.05
C LYS A 239 -2.51 -24.92 35.35
N ASN A 240 -1.80 -23.90 35.83
CA ASN A 240 -0.35 -23.91 36.06
C ASN A 240 -0.01 -23.43 37.49
N PRO A 241 -0.43 -24.14 38.55
CA PRO A 241 -0.32 -23.65 39.94
C PRO A 241 1.13 -23.43 40.41
N ASN A 242 2.11 -24.12 39.81
CA ASN A 242 3.52 -23.98 40.16
C ASN A 242 4.27 -22.92 39.34
N HIS A 243 3.61 -22.29 38.35
CA HIS A 243 4.19 -21.30 37.45
C HIS A 243 3.19 -20.16 37.18
N GLN A 244 2.64 -19.59 38.26
CA GLN A 244 1.67 -18.52 38.14
C GLN A 244 2.33 -17.23 37.64
N GLU A 245 1.66 -16.55 36.71
CA GLU A 245 2.03 -15.22 36.25
C GLU A 245 1.09 -14.15 36.80
N SER A 246 1.65 -13.03 37.26
CA SER A 246 0.87 -11.86 37.64
C SER A 246 0.89 -10.83 36.53
N TRP A 247 -0.30 -10.34 36.17
CA TRP A 247 -0.42 -9.23 35.23
C TRP A 247 0.15 -7.91 35.79
N LEU A 248 0.26 -7.77 37.12
CA LEU A 248 0.80 -6.57 37.80
C LEU A 248 2.31 -6.41 37.61
N ASN A 249 3.05 -7.51 37.40
CA ASN A 249 4.51 -7.49 37.26
C ASN A 249 4.99 -6.72 36.01
N ARG A 250 4.07 -6.28 35.13
CA ARG A 250 4.35 -5.47 33.94
C ARG A 250 4.10 -3.97 34.10
N PHE A 251 3.48 -3.55 35.19
CA PHE A 251 3.12 -2.15 35.44
C PHE A 251 3.81 -1.57 36.69
N GLY A 252 4.81 -2.28 37.23
CA GLY A 252 5.60 -1.90 38.41
C GLY A 252 7.09 -1.81 38.10
#